data_AF-A0A7Y7J0P0-F1
#
_entry.id   AF-A0A7Y7J0P0-F1
#
_cell.length_a   1.000
_cell.length_b   1.000
_cell.length_c   1.000
_cell.angle_alpha   90.00
_cell.angle_beta   90.00
_cell.angle_gamma   90.00
#
_symmetry.space_group_name_H-M   'P 1'
#
loop_
_entity.id
_entity.type
_entity.pdbx_description
1 polymer ?
#
loop_
_entity_poly.entity_id
_entity_poly.type
_entity_poly.pdbx_seq_one_letter_code
_entity_poly.pdbx_strand_id
1 'polypeptide(L)'
;MTTAPALSPASGGDEILSALGQGRAAILWSVEAADLLTPVSAYMRLARLAGATETDAPRNAFLFESVEGGVARGRYSVIGLLPDLIWRCHGGHAAINAT
;
A
#
# COMPACT_ATOMS: atom_id res chain seq x y z
N MET A 1 25.79 1.37 11.40
CA MET A 1 24.67 1.66 10.49
C MET A 1 24.30 0.33 9.85
N THR A 2 23.34 -0.41 10.43
CA THR A 2 22.92 -1.71 9.91
C THR A 2 22.10 -1.46 8.66
N THR A 3 22.61 -1.86 7.51
CA THR A 3 21.86 -1.89 6.25
C THR A 3 20.61 -2.72 6.45
N ALA A 4 19.44 -2.15 6.17
CA ALA A 4 18.21 -2.92 6.11
C ALA A 4 18.42 -4.05 5.09
N PRO A 5 18.05 -5.30 5.41
CA PRO A 5 18.20 -6.41 4.47
C PRO A 5 17.45 -6.05 3.18
N ALA A 6 18.11 -6.20 2.04
CA ALA A 6 17.47 -6.03 0.75
C ALA A 6 16.31 -7.03 0.65
N LEU A 7 15.09 -6.52 0.52
CA LEU A 7 13.91 -7.34 0.28
C LEU A 7 14.07 -7.96 -1.11
N SER A 8 14.47 -9.23 -1.16
CA SER A 8 14.50 -9.96 -2.44
C SER A 8 13.07 -10.17 -2.90
N PRO A 9 12.74 -9.86 -4.17
CA PRO A 9 11.43 -10.19 -4.73
C PRO A 9 11.38 -11.71 -4.90
N ALA A 10 11.04 -12.41 -3.83
CA ALA A 10 10.74 -13.83 -3.90
C ALA A 10 9.53 -14.00 -4.83
N SER A 11 9.67 -14.89 -5.80
CA SER A 11 8.65 -15.15 -6.82
C SER A 11 7.76 -16.34 -6.47
N GLY A 12 8.11 -17.12 -5.43
CA GLY A 12 7.35 -18.29 -4.97
C GLY A 12 6.65 -18.06 -3.63
N GLY A 13 5.37 -18.44 -3.55
CA GLY A 13 4.57 -18.34 -2.32
C GLY A 13 5.18 -19.12 -1.14
N ASP A 14 5.75 -20.29 -1.37
CA ASP A 14 6.35 -21.13 -0.32
C ASP A 14 7.60 -20.49 0.31
N GLU A 15 8.43 -19.82 -0.48
CA GLU A 15 9.62 -19.11 0.02
C GLU A 15 9.23 -17.93 0.91
N ILE A 16 8.19 -17.19 0.53
CA ILE A 16 7.63 -16.08 1.30
C ILE A 16 7.05 -16.60 2.62
N LEU A 17 6.24 -17.65 2.57
CA LEU A 17 5.67 -18.27 3.78
C LEU A 17 6.76 -18.76 4.73
N SER A 18 7.82 -19.40 4.21
CA SER A 18 8.96 -19.84 5.00
C SER A 18 9.68 -18.66 5.68
N ALA A 19 9.91 -17.56 4.96
CA ALA A 19 10.53 -16.36 5.51
C ALA A 19 9.68 -15.73 6.63
N LEU A 20 8.38 -15.58 6.40
CA LEU A 20 7.44 -15.04 7.40
C LEU A 20 7.38 -15.93 8.64
N GLY A 21 7.37 -17.26 8.47
CA GLY A 21 7.41 -18.22 9.59
C GLY A 21 8.69 -18.15 10.43
N GLN A 22 9.77 -17.60 9.89
CA GLN A 22 11.03 -17.34 10.60
C GLN A 22 11.11 -15.91 11.16
N GLY A 23 10.02 -15.13 11.11
CA GLY A 23 10.01 -13.74 11.56
C GLY A 23 10.80 -12.78 10.64
N ARG A 24 11.14 -13.22 9.42
CA ARG A 24 11.81 -12.37 8.43
C ARG A 24 10.77 -11.68 7.55
N ALA A 25 10.91 -10.37 7.36
CA ALA A 25 10.05 -9.62 6.45
C ALA A 25 10.20 -10.13 5.01
N ALA A 26 9.08 -10.20 4.28
CA ALA A 26 9.01 -10.63 2.89
C ALA A 26 7.94 -9.83 2.15
N ILE A 27 8.08 -9.69 0.83
CA ILE A 27 7.10 -9.02 -0.05
C ILE A 27 6.46 -10.09 -0.94
N LEU A 28 5.13 -10.15 -0.92
CA LEU A 28 4.32 -10.85 -1.92
C LEU A 28 3.79 -9.83 -2.93
N TRP A 29 3.93 -10.12 -4.21
CA TRP A 29 3.46 -9.24 -5.28
C TRP A 29 2.96 -10.06 -6.46
N SER A 30 2.08 -9.47 -7.26
CA SER A 30 1.72 -9.93 -8.59
C SER A 30 1.63 -8.72 -9.54
N VAL A 31 1.64 -8.99 -10.84
CA VAL A 31 1.38 -7.98 -11.87
C VAL A 31 0.16 -8.42 -12.64
N GLU A 32 -0.85 -7.55 -12.67
CA GLU A 32 -2.11 -7.79 -13.36
C GLU A 32 -2.27 -6.80 -14.52
N ALA A 33 -2.89 -7.24 -15.61
CA ALA A 33 -3.25 -6.36 -16.71
C ALA A 33 -4.31 -5.34 -16.26
N ALA A 34 -4.08 -4.06 -16.54
CA ALA A 34 -4.91 -2.96 -16.06
C ALA A 34 -5.14 -1.87 -17.12
N ASP A 35 -5.06 -2.22 -18.41
CA ASP A 35 -5.07 -1.27 -19.53
C ASP A 35 -6.35 -0.40 -19.59
N LEU A 36 -7.45 -0.89 -19.00
CA LEU A 36 -8.73 -0.17 -18.93
C LEU A 36 -8.91 0.64 -17.64
N LEU A 37 -7.94 0.60 -16.73
CA LEU A 37 -8.02 1.30 -15.47
C LEU A 37 -7.15 2.56 -15.51
N THR A 38 -7.78 3.69 -15.20
CA THR A 38 -7.04 4.85 -14.69
C THR A 38 -6.69 4.63 -13.22
N PRO A 39 -5.64 5.24 -12.67
CA PRO A 39 -5.30 5.13 -11.25
C PRO A 39 -6.46 5.44 -10.30
N VAL A 40 -7.30 6.44 -10.62
CA VAL A 40 -8.51 6.75 -9.82
C VAL A 40 -9.52 5.61 -9.89
N SER A 41 -9.80 5.07 -11.07
CA SER A 41 -10.72 3.92 -11.20
C SER A 41 -10.19 2.65 -10.51
N ALA A 42 -8.87 2.43 -10.55
CA ALA A 42 -8.23 1.35 -9.80
C ALA A 42 -8.37 1.56 -8.29
N TYR A 43 -8.11 2.77 -7.79
CA TYR A 43 -8.32 3.14 -6.39
C TYR A 43 -9.76 2.89 -5.94
N MET A 44 -10.76 3.39 -6.68
CA MET A 44 -12.17 3.20 -6.34
C MET A 44 -12.56 1.72 -6.29
N ARG A 45 -12.07 0.92 -7.25
CA ARG A 45 -12.31 -0.53 -7.28
C ARG A 45 -11.70 -1.23 -6.07
N LEU A 46 -10.44 -0.93 -5.75
CA LEU A 46 -9.72 -1.58 -4.64
C LEU A 46 -10.17 -1.08 -3.27
N ALA A 47 -10.57 0.20 -3.15
CA ALA A 47 -11.05 0.81 -1.91
C ALA A 47 -12.29 0.09 -1.33
N ARG A 48 -13.06 -0.62 -2.15
CA ARG A 48 -14.15 -1.50 -1.69
C ARG A 48 -13.65 -2.59 -0.74
N LEU A 49 -12.41 -3.07 -0.91
CA LEU A 49 -11.76 -4.00 0.04
C LEU A 49 -11.52 -3.36 1.41
N ALA A 50 -11.37 -2.03 1.45
CA ALA A 50 -11.24 -1.23 2.66
C ALA A 50 -12.57 -0.65 3.17
N GLY A 51 -13.70 -1.26 2.76
CA GLY A 51 -15.04 -0.91 3.24
C GLY A 51 -15.66 0.33 2.59
N ALA A 52 -15.09 0.84 1.49
CA ALA A 52 -15.73 1.92 0.74
C ALA A 52 -17.09 1.48 0.18
N THR A 53 -18.08 2.35 0.30
CA THR A 53 -19.40 2.20 -0.32
C THR A 53 -19.61 3.29 -1.37
N GLU A 54 -20.77 3.31 -2.01
CA GLU A 54 -21.13 4.41 -2.92
C GLU A 54 -21.24 5.77 -2.20
N THR A 55 -21.45 5.75 -0.87
CA THR A 55 -21.63 6.96 -0.05
C THR A 55 -20.51 7.19 0.96
N ASP A 56 -19.72 6.17 1.27
CA ASP A 56 -18.71 6.22 2.33
C ASP A 56 -17.31 5.99 1.79
N ALA A 57 -16.38 6.85 2.20
CA ALA A 57 -14.97 6.71 1.87
C ALA A 57 -14.32 5.53 2.64
N PRO A 58 -13.30 4.87 2.06
CA PRO A 58 -12.52 3.85 2.76
C PRO A 58 -11.80 4.46 3.98
N ARG A 59 -11.61 3.66 5.02
CA ARG A 59 -10.83 4.07 6.21
C ARG A 59 -9.34 3.94 5.94
N ASN A 60 -8.57 4.99 6.22
CA ASN A 60 -7.11 5.00 6.19
C ASN A 60 -6.49 4.52 4.87
N ALA A 61 -7.15 4.86 3.77
CA ALA A 61 -6.72 4.58 2.40
C ALA A 61 -6.19 5.84 1.73
N PHE A 62 -5.28 5.68 0.78
CA PHE A 62 -4.75 6.80 0.00
C PHE A 62 -4.46 6.41 -1.45
N LEU A 63 -4.51 7.42 -2.31
CA LEU A 63 -3.97 7.41 -3.67
C LEU A 63 -2.97 8.55 -3.79
N PHE A 64 -1.73 8.24 -4.11
CA PHE A 64 -0.71 9.23 -4.45
C PHE A 64 -0.45 9.22 -5.95
N GLU A 65 -0.45 10.42 -6.50
CA GLU A 65 -0.24 10.69 -7.91
C GLU A 65 0.88 11.72 -8.03
N SER A 66 1.87 11.44 -8.86
CA SER A 66 2.88 12.45 -9.20
C SER A 66 2.37 13.28 -10.36
N VAL A 67 2.38 14.61 -10.21
CA VAL A 67 2.08 15.56 -11.29
C VAL A 67 3.23 16.55 -11.38
N GLU A 68 3.91 16.58 -12.52
CA GLU A 68 4.97 17.54 -12.82
C GLU A 68 4.40 18.71 -13.64
N GLY A 69 4.66 19.94 -13.17
CA GLY A 69 4.26 21.17 -13.87
C GLY A 69 2.74 21.36 -14.06
N GLY A 70 1.91 20.55 -13.41
CA GLY A 70 0.44 20.60 -13.54
C GLY A 70 -0.13 19.98 -14.81
N VAL A 71 0.71 19.39 -15.66
CA VAL A 71 0.31 18.87 -16.99
C VAL A 71 0.78 17.44 -17.26
N ALA A 72 1.90 17.01 -16.68
CA ALA A 72 2.41 15.66 -16.88
C ALA A 72 2.13 14.79 -15.66
N ARG A 73 1.38 13.70 -15.85
CA ARG A 73 1.27 12.65 -14.83
C ARG A 73 2.57 11.83 -14.83
N GLY A 74 3.12 11.59 -13.65
CA GLY A 74 4.28 10.71 -13.48
C GLY A 74 3.99 9.28 -13.91
N ARG A 75 5.04 8.48 -14.12
CA ARG A 75 4.92 7.09 -14.61
C ARG A 75 4.20 6.14 -13.67
N TYR A 76 4.11 6.49 -12.38
CA TYR A 76 3.56 5.62 -11.34
C TYR A 76 2.57 6.39 -10.46
N SER A 77 1.53 5.67 -10.05
CA SER A 77 0.63 6.06 -8.96
C SER A 77 0.73 4.98 -7.88
N VAL A 78 0.55 5.37 -6.61
CA VAL A 78 0.64 4.45 -5.47
C VAL A 78 -0.69 4.44 -4.73
N ILE A 79 -1.23 3.23 -4.50
CA ILE A 79 -2.44 3.03 -3.71
C ILE A 79 -2.05 2.28 -2.44
N GLY A 80 -2.45 2.80 -1.28
CA GLY A 80 -2.33 2.13 0.01
C GLY A 80 -3.69 1.93 0.65
N LEU A 81 -3.95 0.72 1.16
CA LEU A 81 -5.21 0.30 1.75
C LEU A 81 -4.94 -0.59 2.98
N LEU A 82 -5.92 -0.69 3.88
CA LEU A 82 -5.94 -1.66 4.99
C LEU A 82 -4.64 -1.70 5.83
N PRO A 83 -4.18 -0.57 6.39
CA PRO A 83 -2.99 -0.60 7.25
C PRO A 83 -3.28 -1.33 8.57
N ASP A 84 -2.39 -2.23 8.97
CA ASP A 84 -2.42 -2.86 10.30
C ASP A 84 -2.01 -1.88 11.41
N LEU A 85 -1.05 -1.00 11.10
CA LEU A 85 -0.47 -0.04 12.03
C LEU A 85 -0.60 1.40 11.50
N ILE A 86 -1.15 2.27 12.33
CA ILE A 86 -1.32 3.70 12.07
C ILE A 86 -0.62 4.46 13.19
N TRP A 87 0.49 5.10 12.84
CA TRP A 87 1.18 6.02 13.72
C TRP A 87 0.62 7.44 13.57
N ARG A 88 0.35 8.10 14.69
CA ARG A 88 -0.17 9.47 14.77
C ARG A 88 0.62 10.26 15.79
N CYS A 89 0.80 11.55 15.53
CA CYS A 89 1.42 12.48 16.47
C CYS A 89 0.53 13.72 16.63
N HIS A 90 0.17 14.05 17.86
CA HIS A 90 -0.62 15.25 18.17
C HIS A 90 -0.02 15.95 19.39
N GLY A 91 0.26 17.25 19.27
CA GLY A 91 0.84 18.04 20.37
C GLY A 91 2.18 17.50 20.90
N GLY A 92 2.99 16.86 20.05
CA GLY A 92 4.25 16.22 20.46
C GLY A 92 4.10 14.82 21.08
N HIS A 93 2.87 14.31 21.23
CA HIS A 93 2.63 12.96 21.73
C HIS A 93 2.39 11.99 20.56
N ALA A 94 3.23 10.96 20.47
CA ALA A 94 3.12 9.89 19.50
C ALA A 94 2.27 8.73 20.03
N ALA A 95 1.40 8.18 19.18
CA ALA A 95 0.60 7.00 19.48
C ALA A 95 0.43 6.13 18.23
N ILE A 96 0.18 4.83 18.44
CA ILE A 96 -0.26 3.90 17.40
C ILE A 96 -1.76 3.58 17.58
N ASN A 97 -2.43 3.01 16.58
CA ASN A 97 -3.77 2.45 16.77
C ASN A 97 -3.74 1.36 17.85
N ALA A 98 -4.72 1.38 18.75
CA ALA A 98 -4.97 0.24 19.62
C ALA A 98 -5.54 -0.90 18.76
N THR A 99 -5.07 -2.13 19.01
CA THR A 99 -5.67 -3.36 18.49
C THR A 99 -7.10 -3.52 18.99
#